data_AF-U2PRY1-F1
#
_entry.id   AF-U2PRY1-F1
#
_cell.length_a   1.000
_cell.length_b   1.000
_cell.length_c   1.000
_cell.angle_alpha   90.00
_cell.angle_beta   90.00
_cell.angle_gamma   90.00
#
_symmetry.space_group_name_H-M   'P 1'
#
loop_
_entity.id
_entity.type
_entity.pdbx_description
1 polymer ?
#
loop_
_entity_poly.entity_id
_entity_poly.type
_entity_poly.pdbx_seq_one_letter_code
_entity_poly.pdbx_strand_id
1 'polypeptide(L)'
;FEFSLPKEWSRQEQIDYTTEYIQKTFVDEGMCADWSIHDKGDGNPHVHLLVTMRPFNPDHSWGNKEVKDWDFVRDTDGNIVVDESHPDWWQDKKNPDRHGIRIPVLDENGVQKVGARNRKQWKRVLTDATGWNNPKNCELWRSEWAKMCNRHLSIDNLIDHRSYERQGKLKVPTIHEGADARKIEEKYLTGQIRKGSWKVEENQMIKKQNALLQKVIATFGKVSGALSMWREWLNDIRRKQRSNSHDGSNDYTDRGTAEYHGRDASGDTGKGREADVLSGAGRTIAAIRERIVRAATNLTGYRRTVDASGRKDRPDTETHRRKSAMAGIGTEIKQREPAIAETEQRI
;
A
#
# COMPACT_ATOMS: atom_id res chain seq x y z
N PHE A 1 -2.15 17.00 14.72
CA PHE A 1 -1.86 15.59 14.40
C PHE A 1 -2.42 14.70 15.49
N GLU A 2 -2.79 13.47 15.14
CA GLU A 2 -3.19 12.43 16.08
C GLU A 2 -2.59 11.11 15.63
N PHE A 3 -2.00 10.35 16.56
CA PHE A 3 -1.45 9.02 16.28
C PHE A 3 -1.54 8.12 17.51
N SER A 4 -1.79 6.82 17.27
CA SER A 4 -1.90 5.82 18.33
C SER A 4 -0.53 5.39 18.84
N LEU A 5 -0.49 5.01 20.12
CA LEU A 5 0.66 4.43 20.78
C LEU A 5 0.50 2.91 20.92
N PRO A 6 1.58 2.13 20.74
CA PRO A 6 1.61 0.73 21.15
C PRO A 6 1.29 0.57 22.64
N LYS A 7 0.39 -0.38 22.94
CA LYS A 7 -0.01 -0.70 24.31
C LYS A 7 1.00 -1.62 25.01
N GLU A 8 1.90 -2.21 24.23
CA GLU A 8 2.99 -3.07 24.66
C GLU A 8 4.10 -2.27 25.36
N TRP A 9 4.17 -0.97 25.10
CA TRP A 9 5.11 -0.06 25.76
C TRP A 9 4.61 0.36 27.15
N SER A 10 5.55 0.47 28.09
CA SER A 10 5.34 1.17 29.34
C SER A 10 5.03 2.65 29.10
N ARG A 11 4.43 3.32 30.09
CA ARG A 11 4.15 4.76 29.97
C ARG A 11 5.42 5.60 29.77
N GLN A 12 6.55 5.20 30.36
CA GLN A 12 7.81 5.91 30.16
C GLN A 12 8.32 5.75 28.73
N GLU A 13 8.30 4.53 28.18
CA GLU A 13 8.66 4.27 26.78
C GLU A 13 7.74 5.04 25.81
N GLN A 14 6.44 5.08 26.10
CA GLN A 14 5.49 5.91 25.33
C GLN A 14 5.90 7.39 25.31
N ILE A 15 6.32 7.94 26.45
CA ILE A 15 6.78 9.33 26.55
C ILE A 15 8.09 9.50 25.76
N ASP A 16 9.08 8.65 26.00
CA ASP A 16 10.42 8.78 25.44
C ASP A 16 10.41 8.67 23.91
N TYR A 17 9.77 7.63 23.37
CA TYR A 17 9.73 7.38 21.92
C TYR A 17 8.89 8.42 21.18
N THR A 18 7.80 8.89 21.82
CA THR A 18 6.99 10.00 21.28
C THR A 18 7.80 11.29 21.25
N THR A 19 8.53 11.60 22.34
CA THR A 19 9.37 12.79 22.42
C THR A 19 10.45 12.76 21.35
N GLU A 20 11.15 11.63 21.19
CA GLU A 20 12.18 11.47 20.16
C GLU A 20 11.61 11.63 18.75
N TYR A 21 10.44 11.06 18.48
CA TYR A 21 9.78 11.19 17.18
C TYR A 21 9.39 12.64 16.88
N ILE A 22 8.78 13.32 17.86
CA ILE A 22 8.35 14.71 17.71
C ILE A 22 9.56 15.63 17.51
N GLN A 23 10.62 15.42 18.28
CA GLN A 23 11.86 16.19 18.16
C GLN A 23 12.43 16.08 16.74
N LYS A 24 12.70 14.85 16.28
CA LYS A 24 13.35 14.60 14.99
C LYS A 24 12.51 14.97 13.77
N THR A 25 11.20 14.85 13.88
CA THR A 25 10.30 14.96 12.72
C THR A 25 9.70 16.36 12.57
N PHE A 26 9.54 17.11 13.66
CA PHE A 26 8.86 18.40 13.66
C PHE A 26 9.72 19.51 14.26
N VAL A 27 10.32 19.30 15.43
CA VAL A 27 11.05 20.37 16.13
C VAL A 27 12.36 20.71 15.44
N ASP A 28 13.11 19.69 15.01
CA ASP A 28 14.36 19.88 14.25
C ASP A 28 14.11 20.56 12.89
N GLU A 29 12.90 20.43 12.34
CA GLU A 29 12.43 21.14 11.14
C GLU A 29 11.96 22.58 11.43
N GLY A 30 12.08 23.05 12.67
CA GLY A 30 11.80 24.43 13.09
C GLY A 30 10.38 24.68 13.60
N MET A 31 9.57 23.63 13.83
CA MET A 31 8.24 23.77 14.41
C MET A 31 8.30 23.81 15.94
N CYS A 32 7.43 24.60 16.58
CA CYS A 32 7.16 24.41 18.01
C CYS A 32 6.06 23.36 18.16
N ALA A 33 6.26 22.38 19.04
CA ALA A 33 5.34 21.29 19.27
C ALA A 33 4.77 21.34 20.70
N ASP A 34 3.45 21.21 20.80
CA ASP A 34 2.72 20.99 22.04
C ASP A 34 1.98 19.66 21.91
N TRP A 35 2.16 18.75 22.86
CA TRP A 35 1.62 17.41 22.74
C TRP A 35 1.21 16.81 24.08
N SER A 36 0.20 15.95 24.03
CA SER A 36 -0.32 15.24 25.19
C SER A 36 -0.65 13.79 24.84
N ILE A 37 -0.47 12.90 25.81
CA ILE A 37 -0.97 11.52 25.72
C ILE A 37 -2.37 11.48 26.31
N HIS A 38 -3.32 11.00 25.53
CA HIS A 38 -4.66 10.66 25.96
C HIS A 38 -4.77 9.14 26.11
N ASP A 39 -5.11 8.70 27.31
CA ASP A 39 -5.36 7.29 27.63
C ASP A 39 -6.55 7.20 28.58
N LYS A 40 -7.67 6.68 28.07
CA LYS A 40 -8.92 6.53 28.83
C LYS A 40 -9.04 5.15 29.47
N GLY A 41 -8.00 4.30 29.37
CA GLY A 41 -8.06 2.90 29.80
C GLY A 41 -8.91 2.02 28.88
N ASP A 42 -9.27 2.49 27.68
CA ASP A 42 -10.04 1.76 26.67
C ASP A 42 -9.16 0.90 25.74
N GLY A 43 -7.85 0.85 26.01
CA GLY A 43 -6.86 0.12 25.23
C GLY A 43 -6.40 0.83 23.97
N ASN A 44 -6.69 2.13 23.81
CA ASN A 44 -6.23 2.95 22.69
C ASN A 44 -5.53 4.24 23.16
N PRO A 45 -4.35 4.14 23.81
CA PRO A 45 -3.54 5.31 24.10
C PRO A 45 -3.14 6.01 22.80
N HIS A 46 -3.27 7.33 22.74
CA HIS A 46 -2.96 8.12 21.55
C HIS A 46 -2.40 9.49 21.94
N VAL A 47 -1.68 10.10 21.01
CA VAL A 47 -1.10 11.44 21.17
C VAL A 47 -1.92 12.44 20.40
N HIS A 48 -2.26 13.56 21.03
CA HIS A 48 -2.59 14.78 20.30
C HIS A 48 -1.34 15.64 20.21
N LEU A 49 -0.99 16.04 18.99
CA LEU A 49 0.16 16.88 18.71
C LEU A 49 -0.30 18.12 17.94
N LEU A 50 -0.10 19.29 18.53
CA LEU A 50 -0.22 20.59 17.90
C LEU A 50 1.17 21.07 17.51
N VAL A 51 1.30 21.56 16.28
CA VAL A 51 2.54 22.20 15.82
C VAL A 51 2.23 23.56 15.24
N THR A 52 3.22 24.44 15.27
CA THR A 52 3.11 25.76 14.65
C THR A 52 3.11 25.67 13.13
N MET A 53 2.42 26.61 12.51
CA MET A 53 2.33 26.74 11.04
C MET A 53 3.22 27.87 10.50
N ARG A 54 4.02 28.48 11.36
CA ARG A 54 4.93 29.58 11.07
C ARG A 54 6.30 29.21 11.60
N PRO A 55 7.38 29.52 10.86
CA PRO A 55 8.72 29.36 11.38
C PRO A 55 8.95 30.33 12.54
N PHE A 56 9.72 29.89 13.53
CA PHE A 56 10.15 30.72 14.64
C PHE A 56 11.57 31.22 14.34
N ASN A 57 11.71 32.54 14.19
CA ASN A 57 12.97 33.14 13.75
C ASN A 57 13.98 33.24 14.91
N PRO A 58 15.29 33.35 14.63
CA PRO A 58 16.32 33.50 15.66
C PRO A 58 16.17 34.77 16.52
N ASP A 59 15.44 35.78 16.04
CA ASP A 59 15.12 37.01 16.78
C ASP A 59 13.86 36.87 17.66
N HIS A 60 13.37 35.64 17.84
CA HIS A 60 12.19 35.28 18.63
C HIS A 60 10.86 35.81 18.05
N SER A 61 10.84 36.20 16.77
CA SER A 61 9.63 36.59 16.06
C SER A 61 9.03 35.43 15.27
N TRP A 62 7.73 35.51 14.97
CA TRP A 62 7.08 34.59 14.03
C TRP A 62 7.32 35.03 12.60
N GLY A 63 7.78 34.11 11.77
CA GLY A 63 7.85 34.32 10.33
C GLY A 63 6.48 34.35 9.64
N ASN A 64 6.50 34.68 8.36
CA ASN A 64 5.32 34.60 7.52
C ASN A 64 4.95 33.15 7.26
N LYS A 65 3.66 32.85 7.31
CA LYS A 65 3.13 31.53 6.90
C LYS A 65 3.31 31.32 5.39
N GLU A 66 3.01 32.35 4.62
CA GLU A 66 3.04 32.32 3.16
C GLU A 66 3.94 33.44 2.64
N VAL A 67 4.66 33.13 1.57
CA VAL A 67 5.51 34.08 0.84
C VAL A 67 5.03 34.20 -0.60
N LYS A 68 5.28 35.35 -1.23
CA LYS A 68 5.03 35.49 -2.67
C LYS A 68 6.18 34.88 -3.44
N ASP A 69 5.90 33.81 -4.18
CA ASP A 69 6.86 33.16 -5.07
C ASP A 69 6.41 33.28 -6.54
N TRP A 70 7.32 33.03 -7.47
CA TRP A 70 7.04 32.88 -8.89
C TRP A 70 6.13 31.68 -9.14
N ASP A 71 5.19 31.88 -10.06
CA ASP A 71 4.38 30.78 -10.59
C ASP A 71 5.11 30.16 -11.79
N PHE A 72 5.15 28.83 -11.83
CA PHE A 72 5.83 28.06 -12.87
C PHE A 72 4.85 27.26 -13.70
N VAL A 73 5.18 27.04 -14.97
CA VAL A 73 4.43 26.14 -15.86
C VAL A 73 4.42 24.73 -15.26
N ARG A 74 3.26 24.08 -15.28
CA ARG A 74 3.07 22.72 -14.77
C ARG A 74 2.59 21.79 -15.88
N ASP A 75 3.01 20.53 -15.78
CA ASP A 75 2.51 19.44 -16.63
C ASP A 75 1.10 19.01 -16.22
N THR A 76 0.56 17.99 -16.90
CA THR A 76 -0.77 17.43 -16.62
C THR A 76 -0.88 16.77 -15.24
N ASP A 77 0.25 16.36 -14.66
CA ASP A 77 0.34 15.74 -13.34
C ASP A 77 0.56 16.79 -12.23
N GLY A 78 0.69 18.07 -12.60
CA GLY A 78 0.90 19.20 -11.69
C GLY A 78 2.36 19.41 -11.28
N ASN A 79 3.31 18.69 -11.86
CA ASN A 79 4.74 18.90 -11.62
C ASN A 79 5.25 20.11 -12.41
N ILE A 80 6.29 20.78 -11.90
CA ILE A 80 6.90 21.90 -12.60
C ILE A 80 7.58 21.38 -13.87
N VAL A 81 7.33 22.03 -15.00
CA VAL A 81 8.01 21.71 -16.26
C VAL A 81 9.45 22.21 -16.20
N VAL A 82 10.38 21.27 -16.44
CA VAL A 82 11.83 21.50 -16.43
C VAL A 82 12.32 21.53 -17.87
N ASP A 83 12.68 22.72 -18.36
CA ASP A 83 13.29 22.94 -19.67
C ASP A 83 14.23 24.15 -19.61
N GLU A 84 15.53 23.87 -19.48
CA GLU A 84 16.58 24.89 -19.39
C GLU A 84 16.76 25.68 -20.68
N SER A 85 16.32 25.14 -21.82
CA SER A 85 16.42 25.82 -23.11
C SER A 85 15.30 26.84 -23.34
N HIS A 86 14.26 26.82 -22.49
CA HIS A 86 13.12 27.70 -22.62
C HIS A 86 13.52 29.16 -22.35
N PRO A 87 13.07 30.14 -23.15
CA PRO A 87 13.47 31.55 -23.00
C PRO A 87 13.08 32.16 -21.63
N ASP A 88 12.01 31.63 -21.03
CA ASP A 88 11.50 32.07 -19.73
C ASP A 88 12.00 31.21 -18.55
N TRP A 89 12.97 30.34 -18.80
CA TRP A 89 13.64 29.56 -17.76
C TRP A 89 14.23 30.45 -16.67
N TRP A 90 14.06 30.01 -15.43
CA TRP A 90 14.66 30.65 -14.28
C TRP A 90 15.06 29.62 -13.23
N GLN A 91 16.22 29.84 -12.63
CA GLN A 91 16.74 29.05 -11.53
C GLN A 91 17.27 29.99 -10.45
N ASP A 92 16.94 29.69 -9.20
CA ASP A 92 17.47 30.41 -8.04
C ASP A 92 18.96 30.14 -7.88
N LYS A 93 19.75 31.19 -7.63
CA LYS A 93 21.21 31.08 -7.50
C LYS A 93 21.65 30.41 -6.20
N LYS A 94 20.85 30.49 -5.14
CA LYS A 94 21.16 29.93 -3.82
C LYS A 94 20.58 28.55 -3.63
N ASN A 95 19.43 28.28 -4.25
CA ASN A 95 18.77 26.98 -4.21
C ASN A 95 18.50 26.46 -5.63
N PRO A 96 19.44 25.71 -6.23
CA PRO A 96 19.30 25.20 -7.59
C PRO A 96 18.05 24.36 -7.84
N ASP A 97 17.51 23.70 -6.82
CA ASP A 97 16.28 22.90 -6.90
C ASP A 97 15.02 23.77 -7.12
N ARG A 98 15.13 25.08 -6.87
CA ARG A 98 14.08 26.05 -7.14
C ARG A 98 14.26 26.62 -8.55
N HIS A 99 13.67 25.94 -9.50
CA HIS A 99 13.74 26.29 -10.92
C HIS A 99 12.43 26.00 -11.65
N GLY A 100 12.29 26.58 -12.84
CA GLY A 100 11.15 26.32 -13.72
C GLY A 100 10.96 27.40 -14.77
N ILE A 101 10.03 27.13 -15.69
CA ILE A 101 9.58 28.10 -16.68
C ILE A 101 8.61 29.07 -16.01
N ARG A 102 8.98 30.36 -15.90
CA ARG A 102 8.10 31.36 -15.28
C ARG A 102 6.94 31.73 -16.18
N ILE A 103 5.78 31.99 -15.57
CA ILE A 103 4.59 32.41 -16.32
C ILE A 103 4.57 33.95 -16.45
N PRO A 104 4.58 34.52 -17.67
CA PRO A 104 4.51 35.96 -17.86
C PRO A 104 3.13 36.51 -17.44
N VAL A 105 3.08 37.74 -16.91
CA VAL A 105 1.81 38.46 -16.75
C VAL A 105 1.52 39.16 -18.07
N LEU A 106 0.39 38.85 -18.70
CA LEU A 106 0.00 39.45 -19.97
C LEU A 106 -0.91 40.67 -19.76
N ASP A 107 -0.89 41.61 -20.70
CA ASP A 107 -1.85 42.70 -20.81
C ASP A 107 -3.06 42.31 -21.66
N GLU A 108 -3.95 43.27 -21.92
CA GLU A 108 -5.19 43.06 -22.68
C GLU A 108 -4.93 42.65 -24.14
N ASN A 109 -3.73 42.91 -24.67
CA ASN A 109 -3.32 42.57 -26.02
C ASN A 109 -2.53 41.24 -26.08
N GLY A 110 -2.38 40.55 -24.95
CA GLY A 110 -1.59 39.32 -24.85
C GLY A 110 -0.07 39.54 -24.82
N VAL A 111 0.39 40.79 -24.66
CA VAL A 111 1.81 41.11 -24.57
C VAL A 111 2.26 41.09 -23.11
N GLN A 112 3.48 40.64 -22.84
CA GLN A 112 4.00 40.60 -21.46
C GLN A 112 4.09 42.02 -20.88
N LYS A 113 3.43 42.22 -19.73
CA LYS A 113 3.48 43.46 -18.96
C LYS A 113 4.90 43.78 -18.52
N VAL A 114 5.27 45.03 -18.68
CA VAL A 114 6.54 45.58 -18.21
C VAL A 114 6.24 46.60 -17.12
N GLY A 115 6.88 46.43 -15.96
CA GLY A 115 6.73 47.32 -14.82
C GLY A 115 7.80 48.42 -14.79
N ALA A 116 7.92 49.06 -13.63
CA ALA A 116 8.92 50.11 -13.40
C ALA A 116 10.34 49.64 -13.76
N ARG A 117 11.14 50.57 -14.30
CA ARG A 117 12.53 50.33 -14.77
C ARG A 117 12.63 49.29 -15.89
N ASN A 118 11.62 49.22 -16.76
CA ASN A 118 11.56 48.32 -17.90
C ASN A 118 11.70 46.82 -17.54
N ARG A 119 11.19 46.43 -16.35
CA ARG A 119 11.29 45.05 -15.84
C ARG A 119 10.05 44.24 -16.22
N LYS A 120 10.26 43.16 -16.99
CA LYS A 120 9.25 42.14 -17.30
C LYS A 120 8.54 41.65 -16.03
N GLN A 121 7.21 41.61 -16.06
CA GLN A 121 6.39 41.11 -14.97
C GLN A 121 6.12 39.61 -15.14
N TRP A 122 6.21 38.90 -14.02
CA TRP A 122 5.96 37.47 -13.94
C TRP A 122 4.87 37.22 -12.90
N LYS A 123 4.04 36.21 -13.17
CA LYS A 123 2.96 35.81 -12.28
C LYS A 123 3.58 35.33 -10.96
N ARG A 124 2.97 35.78 -9.87
CA ARG A 124 3.37 35.38 -8.52
C ARG A 124 2.17 34.81 -7.79
N VAL A 125 2.42 33.78 -7.00
CA VAL A 125 1.43 33.08 -6.19
C VAL A 125 1.90 33.05 -4.74
N LEU A 126 0.94 32.95 -3.82
CA LEU A 126 1.27 32.69 -2.42
C LEU A 126 1.64 31.23 -2.28
N THR A 127 2.82 30.97 -1.73
CA THR A 127 3.33 29.63 -1.45
C THR A 127 3.66 29.51 0.04
N ASP A 128 3.60 28.28 0.54
CA ASP A 128 3.98 27.96 1.91
C ASP A 128 5.46 28.31 2.13
N ALA A 129 5.76 29.05 3.20
CA ALA A 129 7.11 29.58 3.45
C ALA A 129 8.12 28.49 3.82
N THR A 130 7.64 27.38 4.40
CA THR A 130 8.48 26.33 4.99
C THR A 130 8.41 25.01 4.25
N GLY A 131 7.37 24.79 3.45
CA GLY A 131 7.09 23.51 2.79
C GLY A 131 6.44 22.48 3.71
N TRP A 132 6.16 22.81 4.97
CA TRP A 132 5.53 21.90 5.94
C TRP A 132 4.15 21.44 5.48
N ASN A 133 3.42 22.29 4.73
CA ASN A 133 2.07 21.99 4.22
C ASN A 133 2.04 21.13 2.95
N ASN A 134 3.18 20.62 2.48
CA ASN A 134 3.20 19.73 1.33
C ASN A 134 2.47 18.42 1.65
N PRO A 135 1.42 18.02 0.89
CA PRO A 135 0.69 16.76 1.14
C PRO A 135 1.58 15.52 1.16
N LYS A 136 2.72 15.53 0.46
CA LYS A 136 3.70 14.44 0.45
C LYS A 136 4.33 14.20 1.83
N ASN A 137 4.40 15.22 2.69
CA ASN A 137 4.96 15.10 4.04
C ASN A 137 4.13 14.17 4.92
N CYS A 138 2.83 14.05 4.68
CA CYS A 138 1.98 13.15 5.46
C CYS A 138 2.47 11.70 5.38
N GLU A 139 2.85 11.22 4.18
CA GLU A 139 3.37 9.87 4.02
C GLU A 139 4.74 9.71 4.68
N LEU A 140 5.60 10.72 4.56
CA LEU A 140 6.90 10.77 5.23
C LEU A 140 6.74 10.64 6.74
N TRP A 141 5.93 11.49 7.37
CA TRP A 141 5.72 11.47 8.81
C TRP A 141 5.12 10.15 9.30
N ARG A 142 4.16 9.57 8.54
CA ARG A 142 3.63 8.23 8.86
C ARG A 142 4.70 7.15 8.77
N SER A 143 5.59 7.23 7.78
CA SER A 143 6.73 6.33 7.64
C SER A 143 7.70 6.47 8.80
N GLU A 144 8.07 7.69 9.19
CA GLU A 144 8.97 7.92 10.33
C GLU A 144 8.37 7.45 11.66
N TRP A 145 7.06 7.63 11.86
CA TRP A 145 6.39 7.07 13.03
C TRP A 145 6.42 5.54 13.05
N ALA A 146 6.13 4.89 11.91
CA ALA A 146 6.22 3.43 11.81
C ALA A 146 7.64 2.92 12.08
N LYS A 147 8.66 3.60 11.55
CA LYS A 147 10.07 3.28 11.84
C LYS A 147 10.38 3.43 13.32
N MET A 148 9.95 4.53 13.95
CA MET A 148 10.11 4.74 15.39
C MET A 148 9.53 3.57 16.18
N CYS A 149 8.26 3.22 15.93
CA CYS A 149 7.63 2.10 16.61
C CYS A 149 8.38 0.79 16.41
N ASN A 150 8.73 0.47 15.17
CA ASN A 150 9.36 -0.80 14.82
C ASN A 150 10.77 -0.99 15.36
N ARG A 151 11.46 0.07 15.80
CA ARG A 151 12.75 -0.06 16.51
C ARG A 151 12.60 -0.69 17.90
N HIS A 152 11.42 -0.56 18.51
CA HIS A 152 11.15 -0.95 19.89
C HIS A 152 10.10 -2.06 20.01
N LEU A 153 9.47 -2.46 18.89
CA LEU A 153 8.49 -3.55 18.86
C LEU A 153 9.16 -4.88 18.49
N SER A 154 8.63 -5.96 19.04
CA SER A 154 9.00 -7.31 18.62
C SER A 154 8.59 -7.57 17.17
N ILE A 155 9.21 -8.56 16.53
CA ILE A 155 8.95 -8.95 15.14
C ILE A 155 7.46 -9.23 14.89
N ASP A 156 6.78 -9.83 15.85
CA ASP A 156 5.35 -10.17 15.75
C ASP A 156 4.42 -8.95 15.81
N ASN A 157 4.91 -7.83 16.35
CA ASN A 157 4.13 -6.62 16.60
C ASN A 157 4.48 -5.45 15.67
N LEU A 158 5.34 -5.67 14.67
CA LEU A 158 5.74 -4.61 13.74
C LEU A 158 4.53 -4.03 13.00
N ILE A 159 4.55 -2.70 12.86
CA ILE A 159 3.52 -1.94 12.17
C ILE A 159 4.02 -1.44 10.82
N ASP A 160 3.09 -1.09 9.92
CA ASP A 160 3.43 -0.52 8.62
C ASP A 160 2.42 0.57 8.28
N HIS A 161 2.92 1.72 7.86
CA HIS A 161 2.13 2.90 7.54
C HIS A 161 1.31 2.73 6.24
N ARG A 162 1.74 1.81 5.38
CA ARG A 162 1.14 1.54 4.07
C ARG A 162 -0.13 0.72 4.22
N SER A 163 -1.03 0.85 3.25
CA SER A 163 -2.22 0.00 3.13
C SER A 163 -1.84 -1.47 2.91
N TYR A 164 -2.74 -2.40 3.27
CA TYR A 164 -2.54 -3.83 3.03
C TYR A 164 -2.25 -4.18 1.56
N GLU A 165 -2.89 -3.49 0.61
CA GLU A 165 -2.60 -3.65 -0.83
C GLU A 165 -1.13 -3.36 -1.18
N ARG A 166 -0.62 -2.20 -0.75
CA ARG A 166 0.81 -1.81 -0.92
C ARG A 166 1.79 -2.73 -0.19
N GLN A 167 1.34 -3.49 0.80
CA GLN A 167 2.14 -4.52 1.46
C GLN A 167 2.01 -5.90 0.78
N GLY A 168 1.15 -6.04 -0.23
CA GLY A 168 0.83 -7.33 -0.85
C GLY A 168 0.00 -8.26 0.05
N LYS A 169 -0.63 -7.74 1.11
CA LYS A 169 -1.42 -8.53 2.05
C LYS A 169 -2.84 -8.69 1.53
N LEU A 170 -3.27 -9.94 1.37
CA LEU A 170 -4.66 -10.31 1.11
C LEU A 170 -5.48 -10.17 2.40
N LYS A 171 -5.81 -8.93 2.75
CA LYS A 171 -6.60 -8.58 3.93
C LYS A 171 -7.44 -7.35 3.65
N VAL A 172 -8.71 -7.40 4.03
CA VAL A 172 -9.65 -6.27 3.92
C VAL A 172 -9.49 -5.37 5.15
N PRO A 173 -9.22 -4.06 4.98
CA PRO A 173 -9.14 -3.13 6.11
C PRO A 173 -10.51 -2.84 6.69
N THR A 174 -10.57 -2.65 8.01
CA THR A 174 -11.77 -2.20 8.73
C THR A 174 -12.03 -0.71 8.51
N ILE A 175 -13.27 -0.29 8.75
CA ILE A 175 -13.72 1.09 8.68
C ILE A 175 -13.55 1.77 10.05
N HIS A 176 -13.22 3.06 10.06
CA HIS A 176 -13.22 3.84 11.30
C HIS A 176 -14.65 4.02 11.83
N GLU A 177 -14.93 3.41 12.98
CA GLU A 177 -16.24 3.42 13.63
C GLU A 177 -16.56 4.82 14.19
N GLY A 178 -15.66 5.35 15.03
CA GLY A 178 -15.86 6.58 15.79
C GLY A 178 -16.66 6.36 17.08
N ALA A 179 -16.63 7.34 17.98
CA ALA A 179 -17.29 7.25 19.29
C ALA A 179 -18.82 7.11 19.18
N ASP A 180 -19.44 7.77 18.22
CA ASP A 180 -20.90 7.72 18.03
C ASP A 180 -21.37 6.33 17.59
N ALA A 181 -20.62 5.68 16.70
CA ALA A 181 -20.91 4.32 16.28
C ALA A 181 -20.85 3.34 17.46
N ARG A 182 -19.91 3.52 18.40
CA ARG A 182 -19.80 2.71 19.61
C ARG A 182 -20.94 2.95 20.58
N LYS A 183 -21.35 4.21 20.78
CA LYS A 183 -22.50 4.54 21.63
C LYS A 183 -23.81 3.97 21.08
N ILE A 184 -24.00 4.00 19.76
CA ILE A 184 -25.16 3.36 19.12
C ILE A 184 -25.15 1.86 19.40
N GLU A 185 -24.00 1.21 19.23
CA GLU A 185 -23.87 -0.22 19.51
C GLU A 185 -24.13 -0.57 20.97
N GLU A 186 -23.62 0.21 21.92
CA GLU A 186 -23.87 0.03 23.35
C GLU A 186 -25.36 0.13 23.68
N LYS A 187 -26.06 1.13 23.12
CA LYS A 187 -27.52 1.27 23.27
C LYS A 187 -28.29 0.09 22.68
N TYR A 188 -27.77 -0.49 21.59
CA TYR A 188 -28.37 -1.67 20.98
C TYR A 188 -28.18 -2.90 21.87
N LEU A 189 -26.97 -3.12 22.38
CA LEU A 189 -26.65 -4.24 23.27
C LEU A 189 -27.40 -4.18 24.60
N THR A 190 -27.67 -2.97 25.10
CA THR A 190 -28.48 -2.74 26.32
C THR A 190 -29.99 -2.79 26.05
N GLY A 191 -30.42 -3.03 24.81
CA GLY A 191 -31.83 -3.13 24.42
C GLY A 191 -32.57 -1.80 24.33
N GLN A 192 -31.89 -0.66 24.47
CA GLN A 192 -32.49 0.68 24.38
C GLN A 192 -32.92 1.04 22.95
N ILE A 193 -32.24 0.50 21.94
CA ILE A 193 -32.58 0.69 20.52
C ILE A 193 -32.67 -0.65 19.80
N ARG A 194 -33.47 -0.70 18.72
CA ARG A 194 -33.75 -1.94 17.98
C ARG A 194 -32.67 -2.34 16.96
N LYS A 195 -31.78 -1.42 16.56
CA LYS A 195 -30.74 -1.66 15.56
C LYS A 195 -29.40 -1.13 16.04
N GLY A 196 -28.36 -1.95 15.87
CA GLY A 196 -26.98 -1.59 16.16
C GLY A 196 -26.36 -0.68 15.11
N SER A 197 -25.07 -0.42 15.28
CA SER A 197 -24.30 0.43 14.38
C SER A 197 -23.86 -0.35 13.15
N TRP A 198 -24.28 0.10 11.96
CA TRP A 198 -23.88 -0.52 10.70
C TRP A 198 -22.35 -0.60 10.53
N LYS A 199 -21.59 0.36 11.08
CA LYS A 199 -20.13 0.34 11.02
C LYS A 199 -19.52 -0.77 11.86
N VAL A 200 -20.10 -1.05 13.03
CA VAL A 200 -19.63 -2.12 13.92
C VAL A 200 -19.95 -3.46 13.31
N GLU A 201 -21.17 -3.64 12.79
CA GLU A 201 -21.60 -4.84 12.07
C GLU A 201 -20.70 -5.12 10.87
N GLU A 202 -20.43 -4.11 10.03
CA GLU A 202 -19.53 -4.22 8.88
C GLU A 202 -18.11 -4.64 9.29
N ASN A 203 -17.56 -4.04 10.34
CA ASN A 203 -16.23 -4.42 10.84
C ASN A 203 -16.20 -5.83 11.41
N GLN A 204 -17.26 -6.30 12.04
CA GLN A 204 -17.36 -7.69 12.49
C GLN A 204 -17.39 -8.65 11.29
N MET A 205 -18.13 -8.32 10.23
CA MET A 205 -18.15 -9.09 8.98
C MET A 205 -16.76 -9.11 8.31
N ILE A 206 -16.10 -7.97 8.17
CA ILE A 206 -14.73 -7.85 7.63
C ILE A 206 -13.75 -8.73 8.43
N LYS A 207 -13.84 -8.72 9.77
CA LYS A 207 -12.99 -9.57 10.63
C LYS A 207 -13.25 -11.06 10.39
N LYS A 208 -14.50 -11.48 10.31
CA LYS A 208 -14.88 -12.88 10.00
C LYS A 208 -14.37 -13.30 8.61
N GLN A 209 -14.53 -12.45 7.60
CA GLN A 209 -14.05 -12.71 6.25
C GLN A 209 -12.53 -12.82 6.19
N ASN A 210 -11.81 -11.92 6.86
CA ASN A 210 -10.35 -12.00 6.95
C ASN A 210 -9.89 -13.28 7.65
N ALA A 211 -10.57 -13.72 8.71
CA ALA A 211 -10.26 -14.97 9.38
C ALA A 211 -10.47 -16.18 8.45
N LEU A 212 -11.57 -16.19 7.69
CA LEU A 212 -11.83 -17.23 6.69
C LEU A 212 -10.76 -17.24 5.59
N LEU A 213 -10.40 -16.07 5.07
CA LEU A 213 -9.38 -15.91 4.04
C LEU A 213 -8.02 -16.46 4.50
N GLN A 214 -7.64 -16.23 5.75
CA GLN A 214 -6.41 -16.79 6.32
C GLN A 214 -6.45 -18.32 6.41
N LYS A 215 -7.60 -18.91 6.78
CA LYS A 215 -7.76 -20.38 6.77
C LYS A 215 -7.63 -20.95 5.36
N VAL A 216 -8.20 -20.29 4.35
CA VAL A 216 -8.08 -20.69 2.94
C VAL A 216 -6.62 -20.60 2.47
N ILE A 217 -5.91 -19.53 2.82
CA ILE A 217 -4.48 -19.39 2.49
C ILE A 217 -3.65 -20.49 3.17
N ALA A 218 -3.91 -20.79 4.44
CA ALA A 218 -3.19 -21.82 5.19
C ALA A 218 -3.42 -23.24 4.63
N THR A 219 -4.68 -23.57 4.29
CA THR A 219 -5.02 -24.86 3.67
C THR A 219 -4.38 -25.01 2.29
N PHE A 220 -4.42 -23.96 1.46
CA PHE A 220 -3.73 -23.95 0.17
C PHE A 220 -2.21 -24.12 0.33
N GLY A 221 -1.62 -23.48 1.34
CA GLY A 221 -0.20 -23.66 1.69
C GLY A 221 0.16 -25.11 1.99
N LYS A 222 -0.67 -25.82 2.77
CA LYS A 222 -0.48 -27.26 3.07
C LYS A 222 -0.55 -28.11 1.80
N VAL A 223 -1.55 -27.89 0.95
CA VAL A 223 -1.71 -28.62 -0.32
C VAL A 223 -0.53 -28.36 -1.25
N SER A 224 -0.10 -27.10 -1.38
CA SER A 224 1.07 -26.74 -2.18
C SER A 224 2.35 -27.38 -1.65
N GLY A 225 2.51 -27.47 -0.33
CA GLY A 225 3.64 -28.17 0.30
C GLY A 225 3.64 -29.66 -0.03
N ALA A 226 2.49 -30.33 0.13
CA ALA A 226 2.34 -31.75 -0.19
C ALA A 226 2.61 -32.05 -1.68
N LEU A 227 2.12 -31.20 -2.59
CA LEU A 227 2.40 -31.30 -4.03
C LEU A 227 3.88 -31.13 -4.34
N SER A 228 4.58 -30.26 -3.60
CA SER A 228 6.02 -30.05 -3.78
C SER A 228 6.81 -31.30 -3.35
N MET A 229 6.46 -31.89 -2.20
CA MET A 229 7.06 -33.15 -1.75
C MET A 229 6.80 -34.30 -2.73
N TRP A 230 5.57 -34.41 -3.25
CA TRP A 230 5.23 -35.44 -4.23
C TRP A 230 6.01 -35.28 -5.53
N ARG A 231 6.20 -34.03 -6.00
CA ARG A 231 7.04 -33.72 -7.16
C ARG A 231 8.51 -34.12 -6.94
N GLU A 232 9.06 -33.87 -5.76
CA GLU A 232 10.42 -34.29 -5.41
C GLU A 232 10.56 -35.81 -5.40
N TRP A 233 9.58 -36.51 -4.80
CA TRP A 233 9.54 -37.96 -4.81
C TRP A 233 9.48 -38.56 -6.23
N LEU A 234 8.67 -38.00 -7.13
CA LEU A 234 8.65 -38.42 -8.54
C LEU A 234 9.99 -38.17 -9.25
N ASN A 235 10.66 -37.05 -8.96
CA ASN A 235 11.99 -36.77 -9.50
C ASN A 235 13.03 -37.78 -8.99
N ASP A 236 12.92 -38.21 -7.73
CA ASP A 236 13.79 -39.26 -7.16
C ASP A 236 13.61 -40.61 -7.84
N ILE A 237 12.36 -41.01 -8.10
CA ILE A 237 12.09 -42.23 -8.87
C ILE A 237 12.73 -42.13 -10.26
N ARG A 238 12.58 -41.00 -10.93
CA ARG A 238 13.19 -40.78 -12.26
C ARG A 238 14.72 -40.81 -12.21
N ARG A 239 15.35 -40.27 -11.16
CA ARG A 239 16.80 -40.37 -10.94
C ARG A 239 17.24 -41.82 -10.76
N LYS A 240 16.52 -42.61 -9.94
CA LYS A 240 16.81 -44.03 -9.71
C LYS A 240 16.58 -44.90 -10.94
N GLN A 241 15.59 -44.57 -11.78
CA GLN A 241 15.38 -45.26 -13.05
C GLN A 241 16.48 -44.95 -14.08
N ARG A 242 17.02 -43.73 -14.10
CA ARG A 242 18.20 -43.39 -14.91
C ARG A 242 19.47 -44.11 -14.43
N SER A 243 19.65 -44.28 -13.12
CA SER A 243 20.80 -45.04 -12.58
C SER A 243 20.67 -46.56 -12.77
N ASN A 244 19.47 -47.07 -13.05
CA ASN A 244 19.21 -48.49 -13.33
C ASN A 244 19.16 -48.81 -14.83
N SER A 245 19.68 -47.92 -15.70
CA SER A 245 20.02 -48.32 -17.05
C SER A 245 21.26 -49.21 -17.01
N HIS A 246 21.03 -50.50 -17.28
CA HIS A 246 22.06 -51.49 -17.50
C HIS A 246 22.63 -51.25 -18.91
N ASP A 247 23.66 -50.42 -19.02
CA ASP A 247 24.73 -50.61 -20.00
C ASP A 247 26.08 -50.56 -19.28
N GLY A 248 26.56 -51.75 -18.91
CA GLY A 248 27.97 -51.90 -18.60
C GLY A 248 28.78 -51.73 -19.90
N SER A 249 29.14 -50.49 -20.24
CA SER A 249 30.37 -50.18 -20.98
C SER A 249 30.61 -48.67 -21.01
N ASN A 250 31.24 -48.15 -19.96
CA ASN A 250 32.50 -47.41 -20.05
C ASN A 250 32.70 -46.63 -18.75
N ASP A 251 33.21 -47.35 -17.75
CA ASP A 251 34.08 -46.77 -16.76
C ASP A 251 35.35 -46.31 -17.49
N TYR A 252 35.34 -45.08 -18.02
CA TYR A 252 36.58 -44.37 -18.33
C TYR A 252 36.87 -43.46 -17.14
N THR A 253 37.76 -43.93 -16.30
CA THR A 253 38.59 -43.07 -15.46
C THR A 253 39.36 -42.13 -16.37
N ASP A 254 38.91 -40.89 -16.53
CA ASP A 254 39.86 -39.82 -16.81
C ASP A 254 39.43 -38.47 -16.22
N ARG A 255 40.29 -37.94 -15.35
CA ARG A 255 40.30 -36.54 -14.94
C ARG A 255 41.02 -35.79 -16.05
N GLY A 256 40.28 -35.14 -16.94
CA GLY A 256 40.86 -34.31 -18.00
C GLY A 256 40.12 -32.98 -18.13
N THR A 257 40.82 -31.89 -17.80
CA THR A 257 40.46 -30.50 -18.08
C THR A 257 40.34 -30.20 -19.58
N ALA A 258 39.48 -29.21 -19.87
CA ALA A 258 39.55 -28.26 -20.98
C ALA A 258 39.05 -28.69 -22.39
N GLU A 259 38.20 -27.80 -22.90
CA GLU A 259 38.16 -27.25 -24.26
C GLU A 259 37.19 -27.75 -25.34
N TYR A 260 36.90 -26.75 -26.18
CA TYR A 260 35.84 -26.48 -27.11
C TYR A 260 36.08 -27.14 -28.48
N HIS A 261 35.03 -27.67 -29.13
CA HIS A 261 34.75 -27.83 -30.59
C HIS A 261 33.54 -28.80 -30.70
N GLY A 262 32.46 -28.63 -31.45
CA GLY A 262 32.21 -27.92 -32.70
C GLY A 262 31.96 -28.93 -33.84
N ARG A 263 30.68 -29.26 -34.12
CA ARG A 263 30.06 -29.81 -35.36
C ARG A 263 29.28 -31.13 -35.24
N ASP A 264 27.96 -30.99 -35.33
CA ASP A 264 27.03 -31.54 -36.34
C ASP A 264 27.39 -32.86 -37.06
N ALA A 265 26.53 -33.87 -36.92
CA ALA A 265 25.82 -34.51 -38.05
C ALA A 265 24.87 -35.66 -37.59
N SER A 266 23.57 -35.40 -37.80
CA SER A 266 22.47 -36.30 -38.17
C SER A 266 22.54 -37.81 -37.87
N GLY A 267 21.55 -38.25 -37.08
CA GLY A 267 21.06 -39.63 -37.02
C GLY A 267 19.64 -39.65 -36.48
N ASP A 268 18.66 -39.53 -37.38
CA ASP A 268 17.23 -39.56 -37.12
C ASP A 268 16.77 -40.96 -36.67
N THR A 269 16.30 -41.08 -35.42
CA THR A 269 15.46 -42.20 -34.98
C THR A 269 14.33 -41.69 -34.08
N GLY A 270 13.11 -41.75 -34.61
CA GLY A 270 11.92 -42.17 -33.89
C GLY A 270 11.40 -41.26 -32.78
N LYS A 271 10.41 -40.42 -33.12
CA LYS A 271 9.56 -39.64 -32.21
C LYS A 271 8.95 -40.48 -31.06
N GLY A 272 9.62 -40.49 -29.91
CA GLY A 272 9.04 -40.85 -28.62
C GLY A 272 8.34 -39.63 -27.99
N ARG A 273 7.00 -39.67 -27.93
CA ARG A 273 6.16 -38.66 -27.29
C ARG A 273 6.27 -38.76 -25.77
N GLU A 274 7.17 -38.00 -25.16
CA GLU A 274 7.19 -37.77 -23.71
C GLU A 274 7.55 -36.30 -23.39
N ALA A 275 6.64 -35.38 -23.69
CA ALA A 275 6.69 -34.03 -23.13
C ALA A 275 5.34 -33.34 -23.31
N ASP A 276 4.34 -33.63 -22.48
CA ASP A 276 3.22 -32.68 -22.39
C ASP A 276 2.42 -32.70 -21.08
N VAL A 277 2.39 -33.81 -20.34
CA VAL A 277 1.51 -33.92 -19.16
C VAL A 277 2.02 -33.11 -17.95
N LEU A 278 3.33 -32.91 -17.80
CA LEU A 278 3.93 -32.18 -16.67
C LEU A 278 4.01 -30.66 -16.87
N SER A 279 3.83 -30.17 -18.10
CA SER A 279 3.76 -28.73 -18.37
C SER A 279 2.36 -28.17 -18.07
N GLY A 280 1.33 -29.02 -18.17
CA GLY A 280 -0.07 -28.67 -17.89
C GLY A 280 -0.29 -28.31 -16.42
N ALA A 281 0.08 -29.17 -15.48
CA ALA A 281 -0.20 -28.94 -14.05
C ALA A 281 0.49 -27.68 -13.49
N GLY A 282 1.73 -27.40 -13.91
CA GLY A 282 2.45 -26.17 -13.53
C GLY A 282 1.80 -24.92 -14.11
N ARG A 283 1.36 -24.97 -15.38
CA ARG A 283 0.58 -23.89 -16.02
C ARG A 283 -0.79 -23.71 -15.36
N THR A 284 -1.44 -24.79 -14.93
CA THR A 284 -2.76 -24.76 -14.26
C THR A 284 -2.67 -24.14 -12.88
N ILE A 285 -1.64 -24.48 -12.09
CA ILE A 285 -1.41 -23.86 -10.77
C ILE A 285 -1.06 -22.37 -10.92
N ALA A 286 -0.22 -22.03 -11.90
CA ALA A 286 0.09 -20.62 -12.21
C ALA A 286 -1.16 -19.85 -12.67
N ALA A 287 -2.00 -20.45 -13.51
CA ALA A 287 -3.26 -19.87 -13.99
C ALA A 287 -4.30 -19.72 -12.87
N ILE A 288 -4.37 -20.66 -11.91
CA ILE A 288 -5.21 -20.53 -10.73
C ILE A 288 -4.71 -19.39 -9.83
N ARG A 289 -3.39 -19.29 -9.62
CA ARG A 289 -2.79 -18.21 -8.83
C ARG A 289 -3.04 -16.85 -9.49
N GLU A 290 -2.88 -16.73 -10.80
CA GLU A 290 -3.24 -15.52 -11.56
C GLU A 290 -4.73 -15.22 -11.51
N ARG A 291 -5.62 -16.22 -11.61
CA ARG A 291 -7.08 -15.99 -11.49
C ARG A 291 -7.48 -15.53 -10.10
N ILE A 292 -6.85 -16.04 -9.05
CA ILE A 292 -7.08 -15.58 -7.66
C ILE A 292 -6.57 -14.16 -7.47
N VAL A 293 -5.35 -13.85 -7.96
CA VAL A 293 -4.81 -12.48 -7.93
C VAL A 293 -5.72 -11.55 -8.72
N ARG A 294 -6.15 -11.92 -9.93
CA ARG A 294 -7.03 -11.11 -10.79
C ARG A 294 -8.44 -10.96 -10.19
N ALA A 295 -8.97 -11.98 -9.51
CA ALA A 295 -10.22 -11.88 -8.77
C ALA A 295 -10.10 -10.94 -7.56
N ALA A 296 -8.97 -10.99 -6.84
CA ALA A 296 -8.66 -10.07 -5.76
C ALA A 296 -8.46 -8.63 -6.26
N THR A 297 -7.79 -8.44 -7.41
CA THR A 297 -7.60 -7.14 -8.08
C THR A 297 -8.92 -6.59 -8.63
N ASN A 298 -9.82 -7.43 -9.15
CA ASN A 298 -11.15 -7.02 -9.59
C ASN A 298 -12.04 -6.61 -8.40
N LEU A 299 -11.88 -7.25 -7.24
CA LEU A 299 -12.50 -6.82 -5.98
C LEU A 299 -11.99 -5.44 -5.53
N THR A 300 -10.72 -5.12 -5.82
CA THR A 300 -10.12 -3.80 -5.55
C THR A 300 -10.53 -2.75 -6.59
N GLY A 301 -10.62 -3.12 -7.87
CA GLY A 301 -11.06 -2.26 -8.97
C GLY A 301 -12.52 -1.79 -8.83
N TYR A 302 -13.38 -2.60 -8.23
CA TYR A 302 -14.77 -2.25 -7.94
C TYR A 302 -14.91 -1.11 -6.90
N ARG A 303 -13.88 -0.83 -6.10
CA ARG A 303 -13.83 0.33 -5.20
C ARG A 303 -13.51 1.63 -5.92
N ARG A 304 -12.81 1.59 -7.06
CA ARG A 304 -12.46 2.80 -7.83
C ARG A 304 -13.71 3.48 -8.42
N THR A 305 -14.78 2.74 -8.65
CA THR A 305 -16.11 3.28 -9.00
C THR A 305 -16.90 3.82 -7.80
N VAL A 306 -16.54 3.45 -6.57
CA VAL A 306 -17.12 3.98 -5.32
C VAL A 306 -16.42 5.29 -4.92
N ASP A 307 -15.13 5.44 -5.23
CA ASP A 307 -14.39 6.68 -4.97
C ASP A 307 -14.73 7.82 -5.96
N ALA A 308 -15.29 7.49 -7.14
CA ALA A 308 -15.72 8.49 -8.13
C ALA A 308 -17.10 9.13 -7.82
N SER A 309 -17.85 8.64 -6.82
CA SER A 309 -19.22 9.11 -6.52
C SER A 309 -19.31 10.14 -5.39
N GLY A 310 -18.22 10.85 -5.09
CA GLY A 310 -18.20 11.98 -4.16
C GLY A 310 -18.95 13.25 -4.60
N ARG A 311 -20.01 13.13 -5.42
CA ARG A 311 -20.90 14.24 -5.78
C ARG A 311 -22.36 13.90 -5.42
N LYS A 312 -22.77 14.48 -4.28
CA LYS A 312 -24.11 14.84 -3.78
C LYS A 312 -25.34 13.99 -4.19
N ASP A 313 -25.99 13.49 -3.14
CA ASP A 313 -27.44 13.36 -2.92
C ASP A 313 -28.28 12.61 -3.96
N ARG A 314 -28.56 11.32 -3.69
CA ARG A 314 -29.89 10.68 -3.90
C ARG A 314 -29.97 9.28 -3.23
N PRO A 315 -30.84 9.07 -2.22
CA PRO A 315 -30.75 7.89 -1.34
C PRO A 315 -31.44 6.60 -1.82
N ASP A 316 -32.17 6.59 -2.95
CA ASP A 316 -33.06 5.45 -3.24
C ASP A 316 -32.47 4.42 -4.24
N THR A 317 -31.72 4.87 -5.25
CA THR A 317 -31.18 3.98 -6.30
C THR A 317 -29.95 3.17 -5.82
N GLU A 318 -29.22 3.71 -4.84
CA GLU A 318 -27.97 3.12 -4.34
C GLU A 318 -28.24 1.92 -3.42
N THR A 319 -29.29 2.02 -2.60
CA THR A 319 -29.73 0.99 -1.66
C THR A 319 -30.27 -0.24 -2.40
N HIS A 320 -30.93 -0.04 -3.55
CA HIS A 320 -31.48 -1.11 -4.38
C HIS A 320 -30.38 -1.88 -5.15
N ARG A 321 -29.36 -1.18 -5.68
CA ARG A 321 -28.19 -1.82 -6.31
C ARG A 321 -27.36 -2.61 -5.29
N ARG A 322 -27.20 -2.08 -4.07
CA ARG A 322 -26.53 -2.77 -2.96
C ARG A 322 -27.27 -4.06 -2.55
N LYS A 323 -28.61 -4.02 -2.44
CA LYS A 323 -29.42 -5.21 -2.14
C LYS A 323 -29.34 -6.29 -3.23
N SER A 324 -29.37 -5.92 -4.52
CA SER A 324 -29.25 -6.88 -5.62
C SER A 324 -27.86 -7.53 -5.69
N ALA A 325 -26.78 -6.78 -5.42
CA ALA A 325 -25.43 -7.33 -5.37
C ALA A 325 -25.23 -8.29 -4.18
N MET A 326 -25.78 -7.96 -3.01
CA MET A 326 -25.74 -8.83 -1.82
C MET A 326 -26.58 -10.10 -2.00
N ALA A 327 -27.68 -10.04 -2.74
CA ALA A 327 -28.47 -11.22 -3.10
C ALA A 327 -27.67 -12.20 -3.97
N GLY A 328 -26.92 -11.70 -4.97
CA GLY A 328 -26.04 -12.51 -5.81
C GLY A 328 -24.91 -13.20 -5.05
N ILE A 329 -24.27 -12.49 -4.11
CA ILE A 329 -23.20 -13.03 -3.25
C ILE A 329 -23.76 -14.07 -2.26
N GLY A 330 -24.92 -13.81 -1.66
CA GLY A 330 -25.59 -14.76 -0.76
C GLY A 330 -25.98 -16.07 -1.45
N THR A 331 -26.39 -16.01 -2.72
CA THR A 331 -26.66 -17.22 -3.53
C THR A 331 -25.39 -17.99 -3.88
N GLU A 332 -24.27 -17.32 -4.16
CA GLU A 332 -23.01 -17.97 -4.50
C GLU A 332 -22.36 -18.66 -3.28
N ILE A 333 -22.55 -18.11 -2.07
CA ILE A 333 -22.12 -18.71 -0.80
C ILE A 333 -22.93 -19.97 -0.48
N LYS A 334 -24.27 -19.91 -0.58
CA LYS A 334 -25.14 -21.08 -0.38
C LYS A 334 -24.83 -22.24 -1.33
N GLN A 335 -24.31 -21.94 -2.53
CA GLN A 335 -23.89 -22.96 -3.51
C GLN A 335 -22.52 -23.57 -3.19
N ARG A 336 -21.64 -22.87 -2.46
CA ARG A 336 -20.25 -23.31 -2.19
C ARG A 336 -20.05 -23.95 -0.82
N GLU A 337 -20.91 -23.64 0.15
CA GLU A 337 -20.87 -24.26 1.49
C GLU A 337 -20.93 -25.81 1.44
N PRO A 338 -21.79 -26.46 0.62
CA PRO A 338 -21.84 -27.93 0.54
C PRO A 338 -20.57 -28.51 -0.09
N ALA A 339 -20.01 -27.85 -1.11
CA ALA A 339 -18.81 -28.29 -1.80
C ALA A 339 -17.56 -28.21 -0.90
N ILE A 340 -17.49 -27.20 -0.03
CA ILE A 340 -16.42 -27.06 0.96
C ILE A 340 -16.53 -28.17 2.02
N ALA A 341 -17.73 -28.42 2.54
CA ALA A 341 -17.98 -29.47 3.52
C ALA A 341 -17.69 -30.89 2.99
N GLU A 342 -18.03 -31.16 1.72
CA GLU A 342 -17.72 -32.44 1.05
C GLU A 342 -16.21 -32.64 0.84
N THR A 343 -15.47 -31.55 0.63
CA THR A 343 -14.00 -31.60 0.46
C THR A 343 -13.30 -31.83 1.80
N GLU A 344 -13.81 -31.28 2.90
CA GLU A 344 -13.30 -31.49 4.26
C GLU A 344 -13.54 -32.92 4.77
N GLN A 345 -14.57 -33.63 4.28
CA GLN A 345 -14.81 -35.04 4.63
C GLN A 345 -13.99 -36.05 3.83
N ARG A 346 -13.35 -35.62 2.73
CA ARG A 346 -12.57 -36.50 1.82
C ARG A 346 -11.05 -36.37 1.97
N ILE A 347 -10.59 -35.49 2.85
CA ILE A 347 -9.20 -35.36 3.31
C ILE A 347 -9.14 -35.96 4.72
#